data_AF-A0A356CQ00-F1
#
_entry.id   AF-A0A356CQ00-F1
#
_cell.length_a   1.000
_cell.length_b   1.000
_cell.length_c   1.000
_cell.angle_alpha   90.00
_cell.angle_beta   90.00
_cell.angle_gamma   90.00
#
_symmetry.space_group_name_H-M   'P 1'
#
loop_
_entity.id
_entity.type
_entity.pdbx_description
1 polymer ?
#
loop_
_entity_poly.entity_id
_entity_poly.type
_entity_poly.pdbx_seq_one_letter_code
_entity_poly.pdbx_strand_id
1 'polypeptide(L)'
;MNDILSKDIILEWGLGSLPPEKQTEVADGIGKMIYQAILVRALDILSEEEQNEFDKLLDENTTTTEDVLVFLKSKIPTFDQLALEERNNLKQDLLIPTAQAA
;
A
#
# COMPACT_ATOMS: atom_id res chain seq x y z
N MET A 1 3.04 0.26 -10.33
CA MET A 1 3.22 0.89 -9.00
C MET A 1 4.36 1.86 -9.14
N ASN A 2 4.04 3.16 -9.24
CA ASN A 2 4.96 4.21 -9.70
C ASN A 2 6.29 4.20 -8.93
N ASP A 3 7.39 4.33 -9.67
CA ASP A 3 8.79 4.46 -9.21
C ASP A 3 9.00 5.43 -8.02
N ILE A 4 8.05 6.33 -7.81
CA ILE A 4 8.03 7.34 -6.73
C ILE A 4 7.85 6.67 -5.36
N LEU A 5 6.96 5.68 -5.23
CA LEU A 5 6.79 4.95 -3.96
C LEU A 5 8.06 4.16 -3.60
N SER A 6 8.70 3.54 -4.60
CA SER A 6 9.86 2.68 -4.39
C SER A 6 11.10 3.46 -3.93
N LYS A 7 11.38 4.63 -4.52
CA LYS A 7 12.55 5.45 -4.14
C LYS A 7 12.41 6.06 -2.74
N ASP A 8 11.22 6.54 -2.41
CA ASP A 8 10.97 7.15 -1.10
C ASP A 8 11.00 6.08 0.01
N ILE A 9 10.49 4.87 -0.24
CA ILE A 9 10.62 3.74 0.69
C ILE A 9 12.09 3.36 0.90
N ILE A 10 12.89 3.25 -0.16
CA ILE A 10 14.31 2.85 -0.05
C ILE A 10 15.11 3.80 0.84
N LEU A 11 14.89 5.11 0.68
CA LEU A 11 15.55 6.14 1.47
C LEU A 11 14.99 6.21 2.90
N GLU A 12 13.67 6.37 3.06
CA GLU A 12 13.05 6.63 4.36
C GLU A 12 13.08 5.43 5.31
N TRP A 13 13.17 4.21 4.78
CA TRP A 13 13.17 2.97 5.57
C TRP A 13 14.56 2.36 5.70
N GLY A 14 15.61 3.08 5.24
CA GLY A 14 17.00 2.68 5.45
C GLY A 14 17.49 1.51 4.57
N LEU A 15 16.78 1.20 3.49
CA LEU A 15 17.12 0.09 2.59
C LEU A 15 18.33 0.40 1.70
N GLY A 16 18.77 1.66 1.62
CA GLY A 16 19.90 2.07 0.78
C GLY A 16 21.24 1.36 1.08
N SER A 17 21.36 0.68 2.22
CA SER A 17 22.52 -0.16 2.57
C SER A 17 22.51 -1.55 1.91
N LEU A 18 21.36 -1.99 1.37
CA LEU A 18 21.22 -3.27 0.70
C LEU A 18 21.78 -3.22 -0.73
N PRO A 19 22.16 -4.37 -1.32
CA PRO A 19 22.44 -4.44 -2.75
C PRO A 19 21.25 -3.98 -3.61
N PRO A 20 21.46 -3.35 -4.78
CA PRO A 20 20.37 -2.77 -5.60
C PRO A 20 19.22 -3.74 -5.91
N GLU A 21 19.52 -4.99 -6.27
CA GLU A 21 18.51 -6.01 -6.53
C GLU A 21 17.65 -6.30 -5.30
N LYS A 22 18.26 -6.30 -4.11
CA LYS A 22 17.57 -6.49 -2.83
C LYS A 22 16.75 -5.26 -2.43
N GLN A 23 17.21 -4.06 -2.77
CA GLN A 23 16.42 -2.84 -2.55
C GLN A 23 15.10 -2.91 -3.33
N THR A 24 15.16 -3.28 -4.61
CA THR A 24 13.98 -3.43 -5.46
C THR A 24 13.06 -4.53 -4.94
N GLU A 25 13.59 -5.72 -4.64
CA GLU A 25 12.80 -6.85 -4.12
C GLU A 25 12.04 -6.47 -2.84
N VAL A 26 12.73 -5.83 -1.88
CA VAL A 26 12.12 -5.43 -0.61
C VAL A 26 11.11 -4.29 -0.81
N ALA A 27 11.43 -3.29 -1.64
CA ALA A 27 10.51 -2.20 -1.95
C ALA A 27 9.22 -2.69 -2.63
N ASP A 28 9.33 -3.65 -3.56
CA ASP A 28 8.17 -4.27 -4.20
C ASP A 28 7.33 -5.06 -3.19
N GLY A 29 7.97 -5.79 -2.27
CA GLY A 29 7.29 -6.49 -1.18
C GLY A 29 6.51 -5.53 -0.28
N ILE A 30 7.13 -4.43 0.13
CA ILE A 30 6.48 -3.38 0.94
C ILE A 30 5.32 -2.76 0.17
N GLY A 31 5.50 -2.43 -1.12
CA GLY A 31 4.43 -1.86 -1.95
C GLY A 31 3.20 -2.76 -2.01
N LYS A 32 3.40 -4.09 -2.13
CA LYS A 32 2.29 -5.06 -2.10
C LYS A 32 1.58 -5.09 -0.75
N MET A 33 2.31 -5.04 0.36
CA MET A 33 1.71 -5.02 1.70
C MET A 33 0.89 -3.75 1.94
N ILE A 34 1.42 -2.58 1.55
CA ILE A 34 0.69 -1.30 1.63
C ILE A 34 -0.58 -1.37 0.78
N TYR A 35 -0.47 -1.87 -0.45
CA TYR A 35 -1.63 -2.03 -1.33
C TYR A 35 -2.71 -2.92 -0.69
N GLN A 36 -2.34 -4.08 -0.14
CA GLN A 36 -3.27 -4.98 0.54
C GLN A 36 -3.94 -4.31 1.75
N ALA A 37 -3.17 -3.58 2.57
CA ALA A 37 -3.71 -2.86 3.73
C ALA A 37 -4.73 -1.78 3.31
N ILE A 38 -4.44 -1.04 2.23
CA ILE A 38 -5.37 -0.07 1.63
C ILE A 38 -6.67 -0.76 1.20
N LEU A 39 -6.59 -1.93 0.54
CA LEU A 39 -7.80 -2.64 0.09
C LEU A 39 -8.70 -3.02 1.28
N VAL A 40 -8.10 -3.58 2.33
CA VAL A 40 -8.85 -3.98 3.54
C VAL A 40 -9.53 -2.76 4.17
N ARG A 41 -8.79 -1.67 4.37
CA ARG A 41 -9.33 -0.46 5.00
C ARG A 41 -10.35 0.26 4.13
N ALA A 42 -10.23 0.16 2.81
CA ALA A 42 -11.21 0.70 1.89
C ALA A 42 -12.58 0.02 2.06
N LEU A 43 -12.62 -1.30 2.26
CA LEU A 43 -13.88 -2.04 2.46
C LEU A 43 -14.67 -1.53 3.69
N ASP A 44 -13.98 -1.09 4.75
CA ASP A 44 -14.62 -0.52 5.93
C ASP A 44 -15.22 0.88 5.70
N ILE A 45 -14.81 1.56 4.62
CA ILE A 45 -15.19 2.94 4.31
C ILE A 45 -16.25 3.00 3.20
N LEU A 46 -16.11 2.14 2.20
CA LEU A 46 -17.04 2.08 1.07
C LEU A 46 -18.44 1.69 1.56
N SER A 47 -19.44 2.37 1.03
CA SER A 47 -20.84 1.95 1.20
C SER A 47 -21.09 0.60 0.51
N GLU A 48 -22.19 -0.07 0.85
CA GLU A 48 -22.57 -1.35 0.23
C GLU A 48 -22.69 -1.25 -1.30
N GLU A 49 -23.23 -0.14 -1.83
CA GLU A 49 -23.31 0.11 -3.27
C GLU A 49 -21.91 0.21 -3.89
N GLU A 50 -21.01 0.96 -3.26
CA GLU A 50 -19.64 1.14 -3.75
C GLU A 50 -18.79 -0.13 -3.61
N GLN A 51 -19.04 -0.97 -2.59
CA GLN A 51 -18.43 -2.30 -2.47
C GLN A 51 -18.86 -3.20 -3.63
N ASN A 52 -20.14 -3.18 -4.02
CA ASN A 52 -20.61 -3.93 -5.18
C ASN A 52 -19.99 -3.43 -6.50
N GLU A 53 -19.76 -2.13 -6.65
CA GLU A 53 -19.01 -1.58 -7.79
C GLU A 53 -17.54 -2.03 -7.76
N PHE A 54 -16.96 -2.04 -6.56
CA PHE A 54 -15.58 -2.46 -6.35
C PHE A 54 -15.37 -3.94 -6.68
N ASP A 55 -16.27 -4.82 -6.24
CA ASP A 55 -16.22 -6.26 -6.57
C ASP A 55 -16.28 -6.49 -8.08
N LYS A 56 -17.16 -5.79 -8.79
CA LYS A 56 -17.26 -5.87 -10.26
C LYS A 56 -15.97 -5.43 -10.93
N LEU A 57 -15.34 -4.36 -10.44
CA LEU A 57 -14.05 -3.90 -10.95
C LEU A 57 -12.99 -5.00 -10.77
N LEU A 58 -12.96 -5.69 -9.62
CA LEU A 58 -11.99 -6.75 -9.35
C LEU A 58 -12.22 -8.02 -10.18
N ASP A 59 -13.45 -8.30 -10.58
CA ASP A 59 -13.80 -9.45 -11.42
C ASP A 59 -13.38 -9.31 -12.90
N GLU A 60 -13.00 -8.10 -13.33
CA GLU A 60 -12.51 -7.88 -14.70
C GLU A 60 -11.06 -8.37 -14.86
N ASN A 61 -10.84 -9.29 -15.82
CA ASN A 61 -9.52 -9.85 -16.12
C ASN A 61 -8.46 -8.82 -16.59
N THR A 62 -8.89 -7.60 -16.90
CA THR A 62 -8.04 -6.50 -17.38
C THR A 62 -7.70 -5.49 -16.28
N THR A 63 -8.30 -5.60 -15.09
CA THR A 63 -8.12 -4.62 -14.02
C THR A 63 -6.69 -4.60 -13.52
N THR A 64 -6.10 -3.42 -13.58
CA THR A 64 -4.77 -3.17 -13.05
C THR A 64 -4.85 -2.62 -11.63
N THR A 65 -3.72 -2.69 -10.90
CA THR A 65 -3.58 -2.01 -9.60
C THR A 65 -3.87 -0.51 -9.71
N GLU A 66 -3.52 0.13 -10.83
CA GLU A 66 -3.77 1.55 -11.01
C GLU A 66 -5.27 1.85 -11.14
N ASP A 67 -6.01 1.04 -11.88
CA ASP A 67 -7.47 1.18 -12.01
C ASP A 67 -8.17 1.08 -10.66
N VAL A 68 -7.74 0.12 -9.82
CA VAL A 68 -8.23 -0.03 -8.44
C VAL A 68 -7.95 1.21 -7.61
N LEU A 69 -6.71 1.72 -7.64
CA LEU A 69 -6.34 2.89 -6.85
C LEU A 69 -7.08 4.16 -7.32
N VAL A 70 -7.31 4.31 -8.63
CA VAL A 70 -8.10 5.41 -9.19
C VAL A 70 -9.55 5.33 -8.73
N PHE A 71 -10.16 4.14 -8.76
CA PHE A 71 -11.50 3.92 -8.25
C PHE A 71 -11.59 4.30 -6.77
N LEU A 72 -10.71 3.76 -5.93
CA LEU A 72 -10.71 4.04 -4.49
C LEU A 72 -10.51 5.52 -4.20
N LYS A 73 -9.62 6.20 -4.92
CA LYS A 73 -9.41 7.65 -4.80
C LYS A 73 -10.64 8.47 -5.20
N SER A 74 -11.45 7.97 -6.13
CA SER A 74 -12.70 8.63 -6.53
C SER A 74 -13.81 8.48 -5.49
N LYS A 75 -13.80 7.40 -4.70
CA LYS A 75 -14.82 7.08 -3.69
C LYS A 75 -14.46 7.55 -2.28
N ILE A 76 -13.17 7.61 -1.96
CA ILE A 76 -12.66 7.95 -0.63
C ILE A 76 -11.98 9.33 -0.69
N PRO A 77 -12.63 10.43 -0.25
CA PRO A 77 -12.07 11.78 -0.35
C PRO A 77 -10.72 11.95 0.39
N THR A 78 -10.48 11.14 1.42
CA THR A 78 -9.26 11.15 2.24
C THR A 78 -8.26 10.06 1.82
N PHE A 79 -8.38 9.51 0.61
CA PHE A 79 -7.58 8.37 0.15
C PHE A 79 -6.07 8.57 0.30
N ASP A 80 -5.56 9.74 -0.10
CA ASP A 80 -4.12 10.02 -0.01
C ASP A 80 -3.61 9.99 1.44
N GLN A 81 -4.44 10.42 2.40
CA GLN A 81 -4.13 10.34 3.82
C GLN A 81 -4.22 8.90 4.34
N LEU A 82 -5.23 8.14 3.92
CA LEU A 82 -5.34 6.71 4.22
C LEU A 82 -4.09 5.95 3.76
N ALA A 83 -3.63 6.17 2.53
CA ALA A 83 -2.44 5.52 1.98
C ALA A 83 -1.17 5.88 2.77
N LEU A 84 -1.05 7.14 3.20
CA LEU A 84 0.07 7.58 4.05
C LEU A 84 0.02 6.92 5.44
N GLU A 85 -1.17 6.79 6.02
CA GLU A 85 -1.37 6.11 7.31
C GLU A 85 -1.00 4.62 7.20
N GLU A 86 -1.46 3.90 6.18
CA GLU A 86 -1.11 2.49 5.98
C GLU A 86 0.41 2.30 5.78
N ARG A 87 1.05 3.21 5.04
CA ARG A 87 2.52 3.22 4.91
C ARG A 87 3.20 3.37 6.27
N ASN A 88 2.72 4.29 7.10
CA ASN A 88 3.32 4.56 8.42
C ASN A 88 3.07 3.42 9.41
N ASN A 89 1.86 2.85 9.41
CA ASN A 89 1.49 1.70 10.23
C ASN A 89 2.40 0.51 9.89
N LEU A 90 2.52 0.19 8.59
CA LEU A 90 3.39 -0.90 8.14
C LEU A 90 4.86 -0.64 8.50
N LYS A 91 5.33 0.61 8.38
CA LYS A 91 6.68 0.99 8.82
C LYS A 91 6.88 0.69 10.31
N GLN A 92 5.91 1.06 11.13
CA GLN A 92 5.95 0.81 12.57
C GLN A 92 5.97 -0.69 12.86
N ASP A 93 5.12 -1.48 12.20
CA ASP A 93 5.03 -2.93 12.41
C ASP A 93 6.29 -3.68 12.00
N LEU A 94 6.95 -3.26 10.91
CA LEU A 94 8.15 -3.94 10.39
C LEU A 94 9.45 -3.45 11.03
N LEU A 95 9.52 -2.18 11.42
CA LEU A 95 10.74 -1.56 11.96
C LEU A 95 10.71 -1.38 13.49
N ILE A 96 9.83 -2.10 14.20
CA ILE A 96 9.83 -2.12 15.68
C ILE A 96 11.28 -2.37 16.14
N PRO A 97 11.92 -1.42 16.85
CA PRO A 97 13.19 -1.70 17.50
C PRO A 97 12.94 -2.84 18.48
N THR A 98 13.76 -3.88 18.43
CA THR A 98 13.73 -4.99 19.40
C THR A 98 14.18 -4.47 20.77
N ALA A 99 13.40 -3.59 21.37
CA ALA A 99 13.60 -3.02 22.69
C ALA A 99 12.66 -3.74 23.68
N GLN A 100 12.61 -5.07 23.61
CA GLN A 100 12.21 -5.97 24.70
C GLN A 100 12.39 -7.43 24.25
N ALA A 101 13.64 -7.86 24.19
CA ALA A 101 13.99 -9.26 24.36
C ALA A 101 15.16 -9.31 25.36
N ALA A 102 14.78 -9.35 26.65
CA ALA A 102 15.55 -9.68 27.86
C ALA A 102 16.88 -8.93 28.12
#